data_AF-A0A4Q5QKJ3-F1
#
_entry.id   AF-A0A4Q5QKJ3-F1
#
_cell.length_a   1.000
_cell.length_b   1.000
_cell.length_c   1.000
_cell.angle_alpha   90.00
_cell.angle_beta   90.00
_cell.angle_gamma   90.00
#
_symmetry.space_group_name_H-M   'P 1'
#
loop_
_entity.id
_entity.type
_entity.pdbx_description
1 polymer ?
#
loop_
_entity_poly.entity_id
_entity_poly.type
_entity_poly.pdbx_seq_one_letter_code
_entity_poly.pdbx_strand_id
1 'polypeptide(L)'
;MPNPSSDNTGEELNTAKQVDLDNVGALNREQLTPKAAAESQGHDVPGHDHAPAEGHDHAGHDHAGHSHKGHDHAGHSHDPGELGLDADDEHDHDHGPAGDNPYLLPGISLALLLAGLALDYYKVGFFTGYVRPIWYGLAFVLVGWNVVKAAVLSIPSGNIFNEFLLMSIATIGAFAIGEYPEGVAVMLFYTVGELFQDAAVNQAKRSIRALLEIQATEVTVVRAGQSLVIDPKAVL
;
A
#
# COMPACT_ATOMS: atom_id res chain seq x y z
N MET A 1 14.31 16.55 68.03
CA MET A 1 14.82 15.16 68.00
C MET A 1 13.74 14.26 67.37
N PRO A 2 14.10 13.16 66.68
CA PRO A 2 13.88 12.82 65.26
C PRO A 2 12.68 11.85 65.01
N ASN A 3 12.05 11.78 63.81
CA ASN A 3 12.28 10.94 62.59
C ASN A 3 11.59 9.53 62.63
N PRO A 4 11.48 8.75 61.53
CA PRO A 4 10.43 8.72 60.49
C PRO A 4 9.82 7.30 60.26
N SER A 5 9.09 7.12 59.14
CA SER A 5 8.90 5.89 58.32
C SER A 5 7.57 5.13 58.36
N SER A 6 6.91 5.07 57.19
CA SER A 6 6.16 3.94 56.59
C SER A 6 5.57 4.47 55.26
N ASP A 7 6.28 4.46 54.14
CA ASP A 7 6.52 3.35 53.21
C ASP A 7 5.25 2.52 52.87
N ASN A 8 4.65 2.81 51.72
CA ASN A 8 3.84 1.85 50.95
C ASN A 8 3.86 2.19 49.44
N THR A 9 5.04 2.48 48.89
CA THR A 9 5.25 2.55 47.42
C THR A 9 5.66 1.19 46.86
N GLY A 10 4.85 0.15 47.08
CA GLY A 10 5.26 -1.24 46.80
C GLY A 10 4.23 -2.22 46.24
N GLU A 11 2.95 -1.85 46.04
CA GLU A 11 1.89 -2.87 45.84
C GLU A 11 1.12 -2.87 44.50
N GLU A 12 1.51 -2.11 43.48
CA GLU A 12 0.77 -2.12 42.18
C GLU A 12 1.61 -2.43 40.93
N LEU A 13 2.76 -3.10 41.06
CA LEU A 13 3.57 -3.51 39.89
C LEU A 13 3.79 -5.02 39.73
N ASN A 14 3.10 -5.86 40.51
CA ASN A 14 3.31 -7.32 40.47
C ASN A 14 2.19 -8.12 39.76
N THR A 15 1.64 -7.57 38.67
CA THR A 15 0.74 -8.27 37.72
C THR A 15 1.36 -8.36 36.33
N ALA A 16 2.69 -8.49 36.26
CA ALA A 16 3.38 -8.93 35.05
C ALA A 16 3.74 -10.42 35.22
N LYS A 17 2.81 -11.28 34.82
CA LYS A 17 3.02 -12.62 34.26
C LYS A 17 4.45 -13.15 34.41
N GLN A 18 4.69 -13.86 35.51
CA GLN A 18 5.87 -14.67 35.70
C GLN A 18 5.94 -15.69 34.56
N VAL A 19 6.89 -15.50 33.64
CA VAL A 19 7.17 -16.46 32.57
C VAL A 19 7.90 -17.62 33.22
N ASP A 20 7.22 -18.76 33.23
CA ASP A 20 7.75 -20.05 33.64
C ASP A 20 8.93 -20.43 32.72
N LEU A 21 10.14 -20.40 33.28
CA LEU A 21 11.40 -20.68 32.59
C LEU A 21 11.65 -22.19 32.44
N ASP A 22 10.78 -23.04 33.00
CA ASP A 22 11.00 -24.49 33.04
C ASP A 22 10.56 -25.20 31.75
N ASN A 23 9.94 -24.49 30.81
CA ASN A 23 9.40 -25.05 29.56
C ASN A 23 10.18 -24.68 28.29
N VAL A 24 11.32 -23.99 28.43
CA VAL A 24 12.33 -23.90 27.37
C VAL A 24 13.33 -25.01 27.60
N GLY A 25 13.19 -26.11 26.85
CA GLY A 25 14.12 -27.23 26.90
C GLY A 25 15.55 -26.73 26.70
N ALA A 26 16.31 -26.67 27.79
CA ALA A 26 17.71 -26.26 27.76
C ALA A 26 18.49 -27.31 26.97
N LEU A 27 18.87 -26.97 25.73
CA LEU A 27 19.72 -27.84 24.93
C LEU A 27 21.12 -27.86 25.57
N ASN A 28 21.57 -29.05 25.99
CA ASN A 28 22.90 -29.23 26.57
C ASN A 28 23.97 -29.04 25.48
N ARG A 29 25.17 -28.60 25.87
CA ARG A 29 26.30 -28.29 24.98
C ARG A 29 26.68 -29.44 24.03
N GLU A 30 26.33 -30.67 24.39
CA GLU A 30 26.54 -31.89 23.59
C GLU A 30 25.60 -31.96 22.35
N GLN A 31 24.44 -31.30 22.40
CA GLN A 31 23.46 -31.22 21.31
C GLN A 31 23.81 -30.10 20.30
N LEU A 32 24.79 -29.26 20.60
CA LEU A 32 25.28 -28.17 19.75
C LEU A 32 26.58 -28.54 19.02
N THR A 33 26.85 -29.84 18.83
CA THR A 33 28.02 -30.28 18.08
C THR A 33 27.76 -30.22 16.57
N PRO A 34 28.76 -29.89 15.73
CA PRO A 34 28.60 -29.82 14.28
C PRO A 34 28.11 -31.13 13.65
N LYS A 35 28.33 -32.26 14.34
CA LYS A 35 27.88 -33.58 13.91
C LYS A 35 26.37 -33.77 14.07
N ALA A 36 25.76 -33.16 15.09
CA ALA A 36 24.30 -33.22 15.29
C ALA A 36 23.52 -32.36 14.28
N ALA A 37 24.14 -31.30 13.74
CA ALA A 37 23.56 -30.47 12.67
C ALA A 37 23.71 -31.09 11.26
N ALA A 38 24.62 -32.05 11.10
CA ALA A 38 24.86 -32.77 9.84
C ALA A 38 24.02 -34.05 9.72
N GLU A 39 23.35 -34.48 10.79
CA GLU A 39 22.46 -35.64 10.78
C GLU A 39 21.06 -35.16 10.44
N SER A 40 20.59 -35.46 9.22
CA SER A 40 19.23 -35.14 8.81
C SER A 40 18.26 -36.00 9.63
N GLN A 41 17.83 -35.50 10.78
CA GLN A 41 16.60 -36.00 11.39
C GLN A 41 15.46 -35.57 10.48
N GLY A 42 15.13 -36.45 9.53
CA GLY A 42 13.92 -36.37 8.75
C GLY A 42 12.75 -36.26 9.71
N HIS A 43 12.04 -35.15 9.65
CA HIS A 43 10.73 -35.09 10.24
C HIS A 43 9.78 -35.81 9.28
N ASP A 44 9.59 -37.10 9.51
CA ASP A 44 8.59 -37.90 8.81
C ASP A 44 7.21 -37.33 9.19
N VAL A 45 6.70 -36.42 8.37
CA VAL A 45 5.29 -36.04 8.40
C VAL A 45 4.55 -37.20 7.73
N PRO A 46 3.68 -37.95 8.43
CA PRO A 46 2.96 -39.05 7.81
C PRO A 46 2.08 -38.53 6.67
N GLY A 47 2.38 -38.94 5.42
CA GLY A 47 1.48 -38.75 4.28
C GLY A 47 2.00 -37.94 3.08
N HIS A 48 3.32 -37.75 2.90
CA HIS A 48 3.82 -37.13 1.66
C HIS A 48 5.01 -37.88 1.07
N ASP A 49 4.74 -38.65 0.02
CA ASP A 49 5.75 -39.40 -0.74
C ASP A 49 6.37 -38.47 -1.80
N HIS A 50 7.64 -38.11 -1.63
CA HIS A 50 8.46 -37.54 -2.69
C HIS A 50 9.58 -38.53 -3.05
N ALA A 51 9.48 -39.09 -4.25
CA ALA A 51 10.55 -39.87 -4.86
C ALA A 51 11.74 -38.95 -5.23
N PRO A 52 12.99 -39.41 -5.12
CA PRO A 52 14.15 -38.57 -5.39
C PRO A 52 14.40 -38.49 -6.90
N ALA A 53 14.41 -37.27 -7.45
CA ALA A 53 14.89 -36.98 -8.80
C ALA A 53 16.28 -36.33 -8.73
N GLU A 54 17.12 -36.76 -9.66
CA GLU A 54 18.57 -36.60 -9.74
C GLU A 54 19.07 -35.15 -9.85
N GLY A 55 20.29 -34.93 -9.35
CA GLY A 55 20.94 -33.62 -9.29
C GLY A 55 21.34 -33.06 -10.65
N HIS A 56 21.21 -31.73 -10.77
CA HIS A 56 21.72 -30.96 -11.90
C HIS A 56 22.81 -30.00 -11.40
N ASP A 57 24.00 -30.16 -11.96
CA ASP A 57 25.22 -29.41 -11.66
C ASP A 57 25.33 -28.21 -12.62
N HIS A 58 25.43 -26.98 -12.09
CA HIS A 58 25.55 -25.77 -12.90
C HIS A 58 27.00 -25.28 -12.90
N ALA A 59 27.82 -25.93 -13.72
CA ALA A 59 29.19 -25.51 -13.99
C ALA A 59 29.22 -24.42 -15.08
N GLY A 60 29.50 -23.19 -14.66
CA GLY A 60 30.33 -22.19 -15.37
C GLY A 60 29.80 -21.57 -16.66
N HIS A 61 29.39 -20.30 -16.59
CA HIS A 61 29.41 -19.40 -17.74
C HIS A 61 30.05 -18.06 -17.37
N ASP A 62 31.20 -17.78 -17.99
CA ASP A 62 31.94 -16.52 -17.94
C ASP A 62 31.37 -15.55 -19.00
N HIS A 63 31.02 -14.34 -18.59
CA HIS A 63 30.46 -13.31 -19.47
C HIS A 63 31.51 -12.26 -19.80
N ALA A 64 32.37 -12.58 -20.77
CA ALA A 64 33.28 -11.63 -21.38
C ALA A 64 32.56 -10.78 -22.45
N GLY A 65 32.29 -9.51 -22.11
CA GLY A 65 32.29 -8.34 -22.99
C GLY A 65 31.33 -8.32 -24.19
N HIS A 66 30.29 -7.47 -24.13
CA HIS A 66 29.61 -6.97 -25.33
C HIS A 66 29.37 -5.46 -25.19
N SER A 67 29.88 -4.70 -26.16
CA SER A 67 29.69 -3.24 -26.30
C SER A 67 28.47 -3.00 -27.18
N HIS A 68 27.46 -2.31 -26.66
CA HIS A 68 26.26 -1.95 -27.42
C HIS A 68 26.46 -0.61 -28.13
N LYS A 69 26.65 -0.66 -29.45
CA LYS A 69 26.60 0.48 -30.36
C LYS A 69 25.20 0.54 -30.97
N GLY A 70 24.65 1.76 -31.04
CA GLY A 70 23.21 2.05 -31.15
C GLY A 70 22.46 1.43 -32.32
N HIS A 71 21.17 1.19 -32.08
CA HIS A 71 20.16 0.89 -33.08
C HIS A 71 18.93 1.77 -32.85
N ASP A 72 18.54 2.50 -33.90
CA ASP A 72 17.32 3.28 -33.98
C ASP A 72 16.13 2.34 -34.22
N HIS A 73 15.11 2.39 -33.36
CA HIS A 73 13.90 1.59 -33.50
C HIS A 73 12.80 2.38 -34.21
N ALA A 74 12.76 2.23 -35.53
CA ALA A 74 11.60 2.56 -36.34
C ALA A 74 10.64 1.37 -36.42
N GLY A 75 9.40 1.57 -35.95
CA GLY A 75 8.20 0.83 -36.36
C GLY A 75 7.99 -0.56 -35.73
N HIS A 76 7.13 -0.63 -34.72
CA HIS A 76 6.44 -1.87 -34.36
C HIS A 76 4.92 -1.67 -34.38
N SER A 77 4.28 -2.30 -35.36
CA SER A 77 2.85 -2.55 -35.43
C SER A 77 2.53 -3.81 -34.62
N HIS A 78 1.67 -3.70 -33.62
CA HIS A 78 1.17 -4.82 -32.82
C HIS A 78 -0.17 -5.31 -33.38
N ASP A 79 -0.22 -6.60 -33.70
CA ASP A 79 -1.42 -7.41 -33.96
C ASP A 79 -1.80 -8.13 -32.63
N PRO A 80 -3.05 -8.09 -32.15
CA PRO A 80 -3.40 -8.70 -30.87
C PRO A 80 -3.91 -10.14 -31.06
N GLY A 81 -3.05 -11.10 -30.73
CA GLY A 81 -3.41 -12.51 -30.54
C GLY A 81 -3.28 -12.89 -29.06
N GLU A 82 -4.44 -13.03 -28.42
CA GLU A 82 -4.80 -13.72 -27.17
C GLU A 82 -3.77 -14.03 -26.06
N LEU A 83 -4.25 -13.79 -24.82
CA LEU A 83 -3.78 -14.24 -23.49
C LEU A 83 -2.84 -13.29 -22.71
N GLY A 84 -3.37 -12.16 -22.25
CA GLY A 84 -3.05 -11.58 -20.93
C GLY A 84 -4.36 -11.57 -20.13
N LEU A 85 -4.50 -12.11 -18.92
CA LEU A 85 -3.84 -11.68 -17.69
C LEU A 85 -3.74 -10.17 -17.66
N ASP A 86 -4.90 -9.54 -17.44
CA ASP A 86 -5.05 -8.13 -17.15
C ASP A 86 -4.22 -7.84 -15.90
N ALA A 87 -2.98 -7.43 -16.10
CA ALA A 87 -2.20 -6.74 -15.09
C ALA A 87 -2.81 -5.34 -14.99
N ASP A 88 -3.54 -5.15 -13.90
CA ASP A 88 -4.00 -3.88 -13.34
C ASP A 88 -2.92 -2.80 -13.56
N ASP A 89 -3.12 -1.98 -14.59
CA ASP A 89 -2.28 -0.83 -14.91
C ASP A 89 -2.62 0.26 -13.88
N GLU A 90 -1.96 0.16 -12.73
CA GLU A 90 -2.07 1.07 -11.59
C GLU A 90 -1.54 2.45 -12.04
N HIS A 91 -2.42 3.23 -12.66
CA HIS A 91 -2.12 4.58 -13.10
C HIS A 91 -1.99 5.50 -11.89
N ASP A 92 -0.76 5.66 -11.41
CA ASP A 92 -0.37 6.61 -10.35
C ASP A 92 -0.66 8.04 -10.82
N HIS A 93 -1.85 8.53 -10.49
CA HIS A 93 -2.30 9.84 -10.85
C HIS A 93 -2.13 10.81 -9.67
N ASP A 94 -1.03 11.55 -9.69
CA ASP A 94 -0.72 12.60 -8.70
C ASP A 94 -1.79 13.70 -8.70
N HIS A 95 -2.74 13.59 -7.78
CA HIS A 95 -3.78 14.59 -7.56
C HIS A 95 -3.20 15.77 -6.78
N GLY A 96 -2.94 16.85 -7.52
CA GLY A 96 -2.41 18.11 -7.00
C GLY A 96 -3.19 18.71 -5.81
N PRO A 97 -2.63 19.78 -5.22
CA PRO A 97 -2.54 19.99 -3.78
C PRO A 97 -3.91 20.01 -3.11
N ALA A 98 -4.32 18.88 -2.55
CA ALA A 98 -5.31 18.87 -1.50
C ALA A 98 -4.69 19.62 -0.30
N GLY A 99 -5.36 20.67 0.19
CA GLY A 99 -4.93 21.37 1.40
C GLY A 99 -4.82 20.44 2.60
N ASP A 100 -4.46 20.99 3.76
CA ASP A 100 -4.08 20.28 5.01
C ASP A 100 -4.99 19.11 5.49
N ASN A 101 -6.15 18.87 4.87
CA ASN A 101 -6.94 17.66 5.05
C ASN A 101 -7.63 17.19 3.74
N PRO A 102 -7.17 16.07 3.13
CA PRO A 102 -7.67 15.57 1.85
C PRO A 102 -9.11 15.02 1.91
N TYR A 103 -9.64 14.76 3.10
CA TYR A 103 -11.01 14.24 3.28
C TYR A 103 -12.09 15.33 3.29
N LEU A 104 -11.72 16.61 3.47
CA LEU A 104 -12.71 17.68 3.62
C LEU A 104 -13.50 17.96 2.35
N LEU A 105 -12.82 18.07 1.20
CA LEU A 105 -13.47 18.40 -0.07
C LEU A 105 -14.48 17.31 -0.48
N PRO A 106 -14.12 16.01 -0.48
CA PRO A 106 -15.07 14.93 -0.74
C PRO A 106 -16.18 14.87 0.30
N GLY A 107 -15.88 15.11 1.57
CA GLY A 107 -16.89 15.14 2.64
C GLY A 107 -17.96 16.22 2.44
N ILE A 108 -17.56 17.43 2.03
CA ILE A 108 -18.49 18.53 1.73
C ILE A 108 -19.31 18.21 0.47
N SER A 109 -18.68 17.67 -0.58
CA SER A 109 -19.39 17.27 -1.80
C SER A 109 -20.41 16.16 -1.52
N LEU A 110 -20.06 15.15 -0.72
CA LEU A 110 -20.98 14.10 -0.27
C LEU A 110 -22.18 14.71 0.48
N ALA A 111 -21.93 15.66 1.40
CA ALA A 111 -23.00 16.33 2.12
C ALA A 111 -23.93 17.12 1.18
N LEU A 112 -23.38 17.84 0.20
CA LEU A 112 -24.16 18.56 -0.82
C LEU A 112 -24.95 17.61 -1.71
N LEU A 113 -24.38 16.48 -2.10
CA LEU A 113 -25.05 15.45 -2.90
C LEU A 113 -26.23 14.85 -2.13
N LEU A 114 -26.02 14.43 -0.89
CA LEU A 114 -27.08 13.86 -0.05
C LEU A 114 -28.19 14.88 0.25
N ALA A 115 -27.81 16.14 0.51
CA ALA A 115 -28.76 17.23 0.69
C ALA A 115 -29.57 17.49 -0.58
N GLY A 116 -28.92 17.54 -1.74
CA GLY A 116 -29.58 17.70 -3.04
C GLY A 116 -30.56 16.56 -3.32
N LEU A 117 -30.13 15.32 -3.10
CA LEU A 117 -30.95 14.12 -3.30
C LEU A 117 -32.17 14.12 -2.37
N ALA A 118 -32.00 14.52 -1.11
CA ALA A 118 -33.10 14.67 -0.17
C ALA A 118 -34.09 15.75 -0.62
N LEU A 119 -33.60 16.91 -1.07
CA LEU A 119 -34.44 18.00 -1.58
C LEU A 119 -35.23 17.59 -2.83
N ASP A 120 -34.58 16.85 -3.75
CA ASP A 120 -35.24 16.25 -4.93
C ASP A 120 -36.31 15.23 -4.50
N TYR A 121 -36.01 14.37 -3.52
CA TYR A 121 -36.94 13.35 -3.01
C TYR A 121 -38.18 13.97 -2.37
N TYR A 122 -38.02 15.02 -1.56
CA TYR A 122 -39.12 15.73 -0.91
C TYR A 122 -39.85 16.72 -1.82
N LYS A 123 -39.45 16.85 -3.10
CA LYS A 123 -40.06 17.74 -4.11
C LYS A 123 -40.26 19.16 -3.61
N VAL A 124 -39.21 19.72 -2.99
CA VAL A 124 -39.29 21.05 -2.40
C VAL A 124 -39.45 22.10 -3.52
N GLY A 125 -40.48 22.94 -3.43
CA GLY A 125 -40.87 23.83 -4.54
C GLY A 125 -39.78 24.78 -5.05
N PHE A 126 -38.84 25.21 -4.19
CA PHE A 126 -37.72 26.06 -4.60
C PHE A 126 -36.59 25.29 -5.28
N PHE A 127 -36.51 23.97 -5.10
CA PHE A 127 -35.46 23.11 -5.66
C PHE A 127 -35.87 22.62 -7.06
N THR A 128 -36.27 23.58 -7.91
CA THR A 128 -36.75 23.31 -9.26
C THR A 128 -36.10 24.28 -10.25
N GLY A 129 -36.16 23.95 -11.54
CA GLY A 129 -35.58 24.78 -12.60
C GLY A 129 -34.05 24.89 -12.50
N TYR A 130 -33.53 26.12 -12.47
CA TYR A 130 -32.09 26.40 -12.47
C TYR A 130 -31.39 26.12 -11.14
N VAL A 131 -32.11 26.04 -10.03
CA VAL A 131 -31.52 25.79 -8.70
C VAL A 131 -30.91 24.40 -8.63
N ARG A 132 -31.60 23.41 -9.19
CA ARG A 132 -31.17 22.00 -9.22
C ARG A 132 -29.79 21.81 -9.89
N PRO A 133 -29.56 22.20 -11.17
CA PRO A 133 -28.26 22.06 -11.81
C PRO A 133 -27.17 22.91 -11.17
N ILE A 134 -27.49 24.09 -10.62
CA ILE A 134 -26.50 24.92 -9.92
C ILE A 134 -26.03 24.22 -8.63
N TRP A 135 -26.96 23.66 -7.87
CA TRP A 135 -26.65 22.93 -6.64
C TRP A 135 -25.73 21.73 -6.90
N TYR A 136 -26.11 20.86 -7.83
CA TYR A 136 -25.28 19.71 -8.19
C TYR A 136 -24.00 20.11 -8.92
N GLY A 137 -24.00 21.21 -9.69
CA GLY A 137 -22.81 21.77 -10.30
C GLY A 137 -21.79 22.24 -9.26
N LEU A 138 -22.23 22.85 -8.15
CA LEU A 138 -21.34 23.18 -7.03
C LEU A 138 -20.75 21.90 -6.41
N ALA A 139 -21.59 20.91 -6.11
CA ALA A 139 -21.11 19.63 -5.57
C ALA A 139 -20.10 18.95 -6.51
N PHE A 140 -20.34 19.01 -7.83
CA PHE A 140 -19.43 18.51 -8.86
C PHE A 140 -18.09 19.24 -8.84
N VAL A 141 -18.06 20.57 -8.82
CA VAL A 141 -16.80 21.34 -8.89
C VAL A 141 -15.87 21.01 -7.70
N LEU A 142 -16.42 20.72 -6.52
CA LEU A 142 -15.62 20.38 -5.33
C LEU A 142 -14.75 19.12 -5.51
N VAL A 143 -15.21 18.13 -6.29
CA VAL A 143 -14.52 16.84 -6.46
C VAL A 143 -14.04 16.62 -7.89
N GLY A 144 -14.82 17.06 -8.88
CA GLY A 144 -14.56 16.86 -10.29
C GLY A 144 -13.55 17.84 -10.89
N TRP A 145 -13.21 18.96 -10.23
CA TRP A 145 -12.28 19.94 -10.81
C TRP A 145 -10.91 19.35 -11.14
N ASN A 146 -10.35 18.56 -10.22
CA ASN A 146 -9.04 17.94 -10.42
C ASN A 146 -9.08 16.90 -11.55
N VAL A 147 -10.15 16.10 -11.62
CA VAL A 147 -10.38 15.09 -12.64
C VAL A 147 -10.54 15.71 -14.03
N VAL A 148 -11.40 16.72 -14.16
CA VAL A 148 -11.63 17.42 -15.44
C VAL A 148 -10.36 18.13 -15.89
N LYS A 149 -9.60 18.74 -14.97
CA LYS A 149 -8.31 19.34 -15.28
C LYS A 149 -7.33 18.28 -15.81
N ALA A 150 -7.20 17.14 -15.14
CA ALA A 150 -6.33 16.04 -15.59
C ALA A 150 -6.75 15.48 -16.95
N ALA A 151 -8.06 15.35 -17.20
CA ALA A 151 -8.61 14.94 -18.48
C ALA A 151 -8.18 15.90 -19.61
N VAL A 152 -8.34 17.21 -19.40
CA VAL A 152 -8.00 18.23 -20.40
C VAL A 152 -6.48 18.25 -20.68
N LEU A 153 -5.65 18.06 -19.65
CA LEU A 153 -4.20 17.98 -19.81
C LEU A 153 -3.74 16.70 -20.53
N SER A 154 -4.54 15.63 -20.48
CA SER A 154 -4.20 14.34 -21.10
C SER A 154 -4.47 14.28 -22.61
N ILE A 155 -5.37 15.12 -23.12
CA ILE A 155 -5.74 15.20 -24.55
C ILE A 155 -4.52 15.44 -25.48
N PRO A 156 -3.67 16.45 -25.25
CA PRO A 156 -2.54 16.73 -26.16
C PRO A 156 -1.45 15.63 -26.14
N SER A 157 -1.40 14.79 -25.11
CA SER A 157 -0.41 13.72 -24.98
C SER A 157 -0.76 12.47 -25.81
N GLY A 158 -1.87 12.47 -26.55
CA GLY A 158 -2.29 11.34 -27.39
C GLY A 158 -2.95 10.18 -26.64
N ASN A 159 -3.08 10.27 -25.32
CA ASN A 159 -3.79 9.28 -24.51
C ASN A 159 -5.30 9.58 -24.47
N ILE A 160 -5.96 9.36 -25.60
CA ILE A 160 -7.40 9.62 -25.81
C ILE A 160 -8.33 8.59 -25.14
N PHE A 161 -7.79 7.54 -24.50
CA PHE A 161 -8.57 6.55 -23.74
C PHE A 161 -8.18 6.54 -22.25
N ASN A 162 -7.87 7.71 -21.70
CA ASN A 162 -7.58 7.87 -20.28
C ASN A 162 -8.89 7.77 -19.45
N GLU A 163 -8.82 7.14 -18.27
CA GLU A 163 -9.87 7.13 -17.25
C GLU A 163 -10.43 8.52 -16.97
N PHE A 164 -9.57 9.53 -16.82
CA PHE A 164 -10.02 10.91 -16.59
C PHE A 164 -10.90 11.45 -17.71
N LEU A 165 -10.60 11.11 -18.95
CA LEU A 165 -11.39 11.52 -20.09
C LEU A 165 -12.72 10.76 -20.14
N LEU A 166 -12.69 9.44 -19.91
CA LEU A 166 -13.89 8.61 -19.87
C LEU A 166 -14.86 9.07 -18.78
N MET A 167 -14.36 9.31 -17.57
CA MET A 167 -15.12 9.87 -16.45
C MET A 167 -15.67 11.27 -16.77
N SER A 168 -14.85 12.15 -17.35
CA SER A 168 -15.29 13.50 -17.71
C SER A 168 -16.40 13.49 -18.77
N ILE A 169 -16.28 12.66 -19.81
CA ILE A 169 -17.32 12.52 -20.84
C ILE A 169 -18.59 11.92 -20.24
N ALA A 170 -18.48 10.90 -19.38
CA ALA A 170 -19.62 10.27 -18.72
C ALA A 170 -20.41 11.27 -17.87
N THR A 171 -19.71 12.09 -17.10
CA THR A 171 -20.35 13.11 -16.25
C THR A 171 -20.96 14.25 -17.05
N ILE A 172 -20.30 14.72 -18.11
CA ILE A 172 -20.89 15.69 -19.04
C ILE A 172 -22.16 15.11 -19.69
N GLY A 173 -22.13 13.82 -20.06
CA GLY A 173 -23.29 13.09 -20.58
C GLY A 173 -24.44 13.06 -19.59
N ALA A 174 -24.17 12.73 -18.32
CA ALA A 174 -25.16 12.72 -17.24
C ALA A 174 -25.79 14.11 -17.03
N PHE A 175 -24.96 15.17 -17.02
CA PHE A 175 -25.44 16.55 -16.94
C PHE A 175 -26.26 16.98 -18.17
N ALA A 176 -25.90 16.50 -19.37
CA ALA A 176 -26.63 16.79 -20.60
C ALA A 176 -28.03 16.17 -20.65
N ILE A 177 -28.22 15.00 -20.03
CA ILE A 177 -29.54 14.34 -19.94
C ILE A 177 -30.35 14.76 -18.69
N GLY A 178 -29.78 15.58 -17.80
CA GLY A 178 -30.45 16.09 -16.60
C GLY A 178 -30.32 15.19 -15.35
N GLU A 179 -29.47 14.16 -15.44
CA GLU A 179 -29.11 13.23 -14.36
C GLU A 179 -27.85 13.77 -13.64
N TYR A 180 -28.01 14.93 -13.01
CA TYR A 180 -26.94 15.61 -12.28
C TYR A 180 -26.42 14.82 -11.06
N PRO A 181 -27.28 14.21 -10.21
CA PRO A 181 -26.83 13.44 -9.05
C PRO A 181 -25.84 12.33 -9.43
N GLU A 182 -26.09 11.64 -10.53
CA GLU A 182 -25.31 10.53 -11.07
C GLU A 182 -23.93 11.01 -11.49
N GLY A 183 -23.86 12.13 -12.22
CA GLY A 183 -22.59 12.73 -12.62
C GLY A 183 -21.73 13.15 -11.43
N VAL A 184 -22.34 13.71 -10.39
CA VAL A 184 -21.63 14.06 -9.14
C VAL A 184 -21.16 12.81 -8.39
N ALA A 185 -22.01 11.78 -8.31
CA ALA A 185 -21.70 10.53 -7.62
C ALA A 185 -20.50 9.81 -8.24
N VAL A 186 -20.41 9.78 -9.58
CA VAL A 186 -19.25 9.19 -10.29
C VAL A 186 -17.94 9.86 -9.86
N MET A 187 -17.88 11.19 -9.86
CA MET A 187 -16.66 11.89 -9.42
C MET A 187 -16.36 11.69 -7.94
N LEU A 188 -17.40 11.72 -7.10
CA LEU A 188 -17.25 11.54 -5.67
C LEU A 188 -16.69 10.16 -5.32
N PHE A 189 -17.23 9.09 -5.92
CA PHE A 189 -16.77 7.73 -5.65
C PHE A 189 -15.36 7.48 -6.15
N TYR A 190 -15.00 8.07 -7.29
CA TYR A 190 -13.61 8.05 -7.74
C TYR A 190 -12.67 8.71 -6.73
N THR A 191 -12.96 9.95 -6.31
CA THR A 191 -12.11 10.63 -5.33
C THR A 191 -12.03 9.88 -4.00
N VAL A 192 -13.12 9.26 -3.55
CA VAL A 192 -13.10 8.42 -2.35
C VAL A 192 -12.29 7.13 -2.57
N GLY A 193 -12.36 6.53 -3.75
CA GLY A 193 -11.55 5.37 -4.16
C GLY A 193 -10.06 5.68 -4.10
N GLU A 194 -9.65 6.79 -4.70
CA GLU A 194 -8.27 7.31 -4.66
C GLU A 194 -7.78 7.49 -3.22
N LEU A 195 -8.60 8.11 -2.35
CA LEU A 195 -8.24 8.25 -0.94
C LEU A 195 -8.03 6.91 -0.23
N PHE A 196 -8.78 5.86 -0.61
CA PHE A 196 -8.58 4.53 -0.06
C PHE A 196 -7.35 3.84 -0.64
N GLN A 197 -7.06 4.02 -1.93
CA GLN A 197 -5.84 3.54 -2.57
C GLN A 197 -4.61 4.17 -1.90
N ASP A 198 -4.59 5.50 -1.76
CA ASP A 198 -3.54 6.24 -1.05
C ASP A 198 -3.34 5.74 0.39
N ALA A 199 -4.44 5.56 1.13
CA ALA A 199 -4.39 5.05 2.49
C ALA A 199 -3.80 3.63 2.55
N ALA A 200 -4.20 2.75 1.62
CA ALA A 200 -3.70 1.39 1.52
C ALA A 200 -2.21 1.34 1.17
N VAL A 201 -1.79 2.11 0.18
CA VAL A 201 -0.38 2.21 -0.25
C VAL A 201 0.50 2.75 0.88
N ASN A 202 0.03 3.80 1.58
CA ASN A 202 0.76 4.35 2.72
C ASN A 202 0.88 3.34 3.87
N GLN A 203 -0.18 2.57 4.13
CA GLN A 203 -0.15 1.52 5.14
C GLN A 203 0.83 0.38 4.76
N ALA A 204 0.86 -0.02 3.49
CA ALA A 204 1.82 -1.00 2.99
C ALA A 204 3.26 -0.51 3.12
N LYS A 205 3.55 0.72 2.67
CA LYS A 205 4.87 1.36 2.80
C LYS A 205 5.34 1.44 4.25
N ARG A 206 4.45 1.79 5.20
CA ARG A 206 4.75 1.82 6.64
C ARG A 206 5.10 0.45 7.20
N SER A 207 4.36 -0.58 6.78
CA SER A 207 4.59 -1.97 7.21
C SER A 207 5.95 -2.48 6.74
N ILE A 208 6.33 -2.19 5.48
CA ILE A 208 7.65 -2.55 4.93
C ILE A 208 8.77 -1.81 5.67
N ARG A 209 8.60 -0.50 5.93
CA ARG A 209 9.59 0.29 6.69
C ARG A 209 9.82 -0.27 8.09
N ALA A 210 8.75 -0.67 8.78
CA ALA A 210 8.85 -1.29 10.10
C ALA A 210 9.65 -2.60 10.07
N LEU A 211 9.50 -3.41 9.01
CA LEU A 211 10.31 -4.62 8.82
C LEU A 211 11.79 -4.32 8.51
N LEU A 212 12.06 -3.29 7.71
CA LEU A 212 13.43 -2.86 7.41
C LEU A 212 14.16 -2.26 8.62
N GLU A 213 13.43 -1.67 9.57
CA GLU A 213 13.97 -1.08 10.80
C GLU A 213 14.40 -2.14 11.83
N ILE A 214 13.97 -3.40 11.70
CA ILE A 214 14.38 -4.53 12.55
C ILE A 214 15.84 -4.98 12.26
N GLN A 215 16.47 -4.47 11.20
CA GLN A 215 17.86 -4.75 10.90
C GLN A 215 18.76 -4.19 12.01
N ALA A 216 19.50 -5.08 12.69
CA ALA A 216 20.43 -4.69 13.75
C ALA A 216 21.47 -3.71 13.17
N THR A 217 21.54 -2.51 13.75
CA THR A 217 22.54 -1.49 13.39
C THR A 217 23.86 -1.69 14.11
N GLU A 218 23.85 -2.38 15.25
CA GLU A 218 25.04 -2.67 16.06
C GLU A 218 24.94 -4.09 16.61
N VAL A 219 26.06 -4.81 16.64
CA VAL A 219 26.16 -6.12 17.29
C VAL A 219 27.35 -6.15 18.24
N THR A 220 27.16 -6.79 19.39
CA THR A 220 28.24 -6.98 20.37
C THR A 220 28.92 -8.31 20.13
N VAL A 221 30.22 -8.28 19.84
CA VAL A 221 31.06 -9.48 19.71
C VAL A 221 31.99 -9.60 20.91
N VAL A 222 32.16 -10.82 21.43
CA VAL A 222 33.13 -11.10 22.50
C VAL A 222 34.38 -11.70 21.88
N ARG A 223 35.50 -10.96 21.91
CA ARG A 223 36.82 -11.43 21.45
C ARG A 223 37.80 -11.35 22.61
N ALA A 224 38.51 -12.44 22.89
CA ALA A 224 39.51 -12.50 23.97
C ALA A 224 39.00 -12.02 25.35
N GLY A 225 37.72 -12.26 25.66
CA GLY A 225 37.10 -11.87 26.93
C GLY A 225 36.71 -10.39 27.04
N GLN A 226 36.84 -9.61 25.96
CA GLN A 226 36.38 -8.22 25.88
C GLN A 226 35.19 -8.11 24.91
N SER A 227 34.15 -7.39 25.35
CA SER A 227 32.99 -7.08 24.51
C SER A 227 33.28 -5.84 23.67
N LEU A 228 33.17 -5.98 22.34
CA LEU A 228 33.32 -4.88 21.40
C LEU A 228 32.02 -4.73 20.61
N VAL A 229 31.45 -3.53 20.61
CA VAL A 229 30.31 -3.19 19.76
C VAL A 229 30.84 -2.82 18.38
N ILE A 230 30.40 -3.54 17.36
CA ILE A 230 30.80 -3.30 15.97
C ILE A 230 29.59 -3.33 15.05
N ASP A 231 29.73 -2.69 13.89
CA ASP A 231 28.74 -2.80 12.82
C ASP A 231 28.60 -4.27 12.38
N PRO A 232 27.38 -4.81 12.21
CA PRO A 232 27.17 -6.18 11.79
C PRO A 232 27.90 -6.56 10.50
N LYS A 233 28.18 -5.61 9.59
CA LYS A 233 28.95 -5.85 8.36
C LYS A 233 30.44 -6.12 8.60
N ALA A 234 30.98 -5.67 9.74
CA ALA A 234 32.38 -5.86 10.11
C ALA A 234 32.65 -7.18 10.87
N VAL A 235 31.60 -7.99 11.10
CA VAL A 235 31.66 -9.28 11.79
C VAL A 235 31.91 -10.44 10.83
N LEU A 236 31.66 -10.24 9.53
CA LEU A 236 31.88 -11.21 8.44
C LEU A 236 33.36 -11.36 8.08
#